data_AF-A0A8C0XKI7-F1
#
_entry.id   AF-A0A8C0XKI7-F1
#
_cell.length_a   1.000
_cell.length_b   1.000
_cell.length_c   1.000
_cell.angle_alpha   90.00
_cell.angle_beta   90.00
_cell.angle_gamma   90.00
#
_symmetry.space_group_name_H-M   'P 1'
#
loop_
_entity.id
_entity.type
_entity.pdbx_description
1 polymer ?
#
loop_
_entity_poly.entity_id
_entity_poly.type
_entity_poly.pdbx_seq_one_letter_code
_entity_poly.pdbx_strand_id
1 'polypeptide(L)' 'VGNFKSKIINDRKITTKRIVRNRKERVEVEQDGQFRSLMINGKEQLLYLTNK' A
#
# COMPACT_ATOMS: atom_id res chain seq x y z
N VAL A 1 -7.35 -9.49 10.35
CA VAL A 1 -8.38 -8.56 9.81
C VAL A 1 -7.65 -7.45 9.06
N GLY A 2 -8.09 -7.10 7.86
CA GLY A 2 -7.54 -5.99 7.08
C GLY A 2 -8.37 -4.73 7.24
N ASN A 3 -7.74 -3.56 7.22
CA ASN A 3 -8.39 -2.26 7.12
C ASN A 3 -7.97 -1.62 5.79
N PHE A 4 -8.90 -0.96 5.10
CA PHE A 4 -8.58 -0.17 3.91
C PHE A 4 -9.16 1.23 4.08
N LYS A 5 -8.41 2.23 3.61
CA LYS A 5 -8.80 3.64 3.60
C LYS A 5 -8.53 4.21 2.22
N SER A 6 -9.49 4.98 1.71
CA SER A 6 -9.34 5.70 0.45
C SER A 6 -9.44 7.20 0.69
N LYS A 7 -8.64 8.00 -0.02
CA LYS A 7 -8.73 9.46 -0.04
C LYS A 7 -8.40 9.98 -1.44
N ILE A 8 -9.05 11.06 -1.86
CA ILE A 8 -8.69 11.79 -3.06
C ILE A 8 -7.64 12.85 -2.68
N ILE A 9 -6.51 12.86 -3.38
CA ILE A 9 -5.40 13.82 -3.20
C ILE A 9 -4.97 14.26 -4.59
N ASN A 10 -5.01 15.58 -4.88
CA ASN A 10 -4.64 16.15 -6.19
C ASN A 10 -5.32 15.41 -7.35
N ASP A 11 -6.64 15.24 -7.28
CA ASP A 11 -7.48 14.52 -8.27
C ASP A 11 -7.15 13.03 -8.47
N ARG A 12 -6.28 12.45 -7.64
CA ARG A 12 -5.92 11.03 -7.68
C ARG A 12 -6.52 10.28 -6.51
N LYS A 13 -7.05 9.08 -6.78
CA LYS A 13 -7.58 8.20 -5.74
C LYS A 13 -6.43 7.41 -5.12
N ILE A 14 -6.11 7.72 -3.87
CA ILE A 14 -5.15 6.97 -3.07
C ILE A 14 -5.89 5.96 -2.19
N THR A 15 -5.52 4.69 -2.28
CA THR A 15 -6.02 3.61 -1.42
C THR A 15 -4.87 3.06 -0.58
N THR A 16 -5.02 3.05 0.74
CA THR A 16 -4.09 2.42 1.67
C THR A 16 -4.73 1.18 2.26
N LYS A 17 -4.09 0.02 2.12
CA LYS A 17 -4.54 -1.26 2.71
C LYS A 17 -3.56 -1.64 3.82
N ARG A 18 -4.05 -1.80 5.05
CA ARG A 18 -3.29 -2.29 6.20
C ARG A 18 -3.76 -3.69 6.56
N ILE A 19 -2.84 -4.64 6.56
CA ILE A 19 -3.10 -6.06 6.80
C ILE A 19 -2.18 -6.50 7.94
N VAL A 20 -2.78 -7.02 9.02
CA VAL A 20 -2.03 -7.66 10.10
C VAL A 20 -2.29 -9.16 10.06
N ARG A 21 -1.22 -9.94 9.87
CA ARG A 21 -1.25 -11.41 9.84
C ARG A 21 0.02 -11.97 10.48
N ASN A 22 -0.12 -12.98 11.34
CA ASN A 22 1.02 -13.69 11.97
C ASN A 22 2.04 -12.73 12.63
N ARG A 23 1.57 -11.72 13.37
CA ARG A 23 2.39 -10.65 13.98
C ARG A 23 3.20 -9.80 12.98
N LYS A 24 2.92 -9.93 11.67
CA LYS A 24 3.48 -9.06 10.64
C LYS A 24 2.42 -8.08 10.17
N GLU A 25 2.80 -6.83 10.11
CA GLU A 25 2.04 -5.76 9.49
C GLU A 25 2.53 -5.57 8.06
N ARG A 26 1.56 -5.41 7.15
CA ARG A 26 1.78 -5.02 5.78
C ARG A 26 0.91 -3.82 5.45
N VAL A 27 1.50 -2.78 4.87
CA VAL A 27 0.79 -1.60 4.37
C VAL A 27 1.07 -1.47 2.88
N GLU A 28 0.02 -1.43 2.08
CA GLU A 28 0.08 -1.25 0.64
C GLU A 28 -0.56 0.09 0.28
N VAL A 29 0.07 0.83 -0.63
CA VAL A 29 -0.50 2.07 -1.18
C VAL A 29 -0.69 1.90 -2.68
N GLU A 30 -1.91 2.17 -3.12
CA GLU A 30 -2.31 2.20 -4.52
C GLU A 30 -2.74 3.63 -4.89
N GLN A 31 -2.36 4.07 -6.08
CA GLN A 31 -2.80 5.33 -6.68
C GLN A 31 -3.46 5.02 -8.02
N ASP A 32 -4.72 5.40 -8.16
CA ASP A 32 -5.53 5.17 -9.38
C ASP A 32 -5.54 3.70 -9.82
N GLY A 33 -5.53 2.79 -8.84
CA GLY A 33 -5.47 1.34 -9.05
C GLY A 33 -4.07 0.78 -9.34
N GLN A 34 -3.05 1.63 -9.46
CA GLN A 34 -1.66 1.19 -9.61
C GLN A 34 -0.97 1.07 -8.26
N PHE A 35 -0.30 -0.06 -8.03
CA PHE A 35 0.51 -0.28 -6.84
C PHE A 35 1.72 0.67 -6.82
N ARG A 36 1.93 1.38 -5.71
CA ARG A 36 2.99 2.39 -5.58
C ARG A 36 4.02 2.00 -4.52
N SER A 37 3.58 1.55 -3.36
CA SER A 37 4.50 1.26 -2.27
C SER A 37 4.02 0.16 -1.35
N LEU A 38 5.00 -0.43 -0.67
CA LEU A 38 4.85 -1.51 0.29
C LEU A 38 5.67 -1.20 1.53
N MET A 39 5.05 -1.25 2.70
CA MET A 39 5.76 -1.31 3.97
C MET A 39 5.45 -2.62 4.67
N ILE A 40 6.47 -3.27 5.23
CA ILE A 40 6.33 -4.45 6.07
C ILE A 40 6.97 -4.15 7.42
N ASN A 41 6.20 -4.27 8.50
CA ASN A 41 6.63 -3.97 9.87
C ASN A 41 7.32 -2.59 9.99
N GLY A 42 6.75 -1.56 9.35
CA GLY A 42 7.28 -0.20 9.36
C GLY A 42 8.50 0.04 8.46
N LYS A 43 9.01 -0.99 7.76
CA LYS A 43 10.12 -0.85 6.81
C LYS A 43 9.59 -0.77 5.38
N GLU A 44 9.99 0.27 4.67
CA GLU A 44 9.70 0.41 3.25
C GLU A 44 10.42 -0.71 2.47
N GLN A 45 9.65 -1.44 1.69
CA GLN A 45 10.16 -2.44 0.77
C GLN A 45 10.28 -1.76 -0.58
N LEU A 46 11.52 -1.49 -1.00
CA LEU A 46 11.83 -1.09 -2.38
C LEU A 46 11.46 -2.27 -3.30
N LEU A 47 10.21 -2.28 -3.75
CA LEU A 47 9.78 -3.15 -4.82
C LEU A 47 10.24 -2.47 -6.12
N TYR A 48 11.28 -3.00 -6.75
CA TYR A 48 11.59 -2.61 -8.13
C TYR A 48 10.36 -2.97 -8.97
N LEU A 49 9.56 -1.95 -9.29
CA LEU A 49 8.50 -2.05 -10.28
C LEU A 49 9.18 -2.11 -11.64
N THR A 50 9.79 -3.25 -11.96
CA THR A 50 10.19 -3.54 -13.33
C THR A 50 8.90 -3.66 -14.12
N ASN A 51 8.52 -2.60 -14.84
CA ASN A 51 7.49 -2.68 -15.86
C ASN A 51 7.96 -3.74 -16.87
N LYS A 52 7.26 -4.88 -16.92
CA LYS A 52 7.39 -5.86 -17.98
C LYS A 52 6.05 -5.99 -18.69
#